data_AF-A0A2M8N687-F1
#
_entry.id   AF-A0A2M8N687-F1
#
_cell.length_a   1.000
_cell.length_b   1.000
_cell.length_c   1.000
_cell.angle_alpha   90.00
_cell.angle_beta   90.00
_cell.angle_gamma   90.00
#
_symmetry.space_group_name_H-M   'P 1'
#
loop_
_entity.id
_entity.type
_entity.pdbx_description
1 polymer ?
#
loop_
_entity_poly.entity_id
_entity_poly.type
_entity_poly.pdbx_seq_one_letter_code
_entity_poly.pdbx_strand_id
1 'polypeptide(L)'
;IQAAAAHDYMGFYQQEIAYRRDLGYPPFRRMARLLIQSSSPQQARNDAEYAAKALQKQLEQLEMTGSAELIGPVPCFFSRIDRHYRWQVILRAVDIITPLREFDIHANWYLILDPLDVL
;
A
#
# COMPACT_ATOMS: atom_id res chain seq x y z
N ILE A 1 14.72 -8.45 8.02
CA ILE A 1 13.71 -8.63 9.09
C ILE A 1 12.54 -7.71 8.73
N GLN A 2 11.54 -8.16 7.97
CA GLN A 2 10.47 -7.24 7.52
C GLN A 2 9.13 -7.90 7.13
N ALA A 3 8.92 -9.19 7.44
CA ALA A 3 7.64 -9.86 7.21
C ALA A 3 6.72 -9.83 8.43
N ALA A 4 7.25 -9.57 9.64
CA ALA A 4 6.48 -9.66 10.89
C ALA A 4 5.55 -8.46 11.13
N ALA A 5 5.87 -7.28 10.59
CA ALA A 5 5.08 -6.07 10.85
C ALA A 5 3.67 -6.08 10.21
N ALA A 6 3.48 -6.83 9.12
CA ALA A 6 2.21 -6.87 8.41
C ALA A 6 1.12 -7.62 9.18
N HIS A 7 1.48 -8.70 9.89
CA HIS A 7 0.53 -9.52 10.64
C HIS A 7 0.11 -8.87 11.96
N ASP A 8 1.04 -8.24 12.69
CA ASP A 8 0.72 -7.58 13.97
C ASP A 8 -0.10 -6.29 13.78
N TYR A 9 0.08 -5.59 12.66
CA TYR A 9 -0.65 -4.36 12.38
C TYR A 9 -2.15 -4.61 12.12
N MET A 10 -2.52 -5.71 11.46
CA MET A 10 -3.92 -6.05 11.22
C MET A 10 -4.71 -6.21 12.53
N GLY A 11 -4.08 -6.81 13.55
CA GLY A 11 -4.68 -6.94 14.89
C GLY A 11 -4.80 -5.60 15.60
N PHE A 12 -3.75 -4.78 15.56
CA PHE A 12 -3.74 -3.45 16.19
C PHE A 12 -4.75 -2.48 15.54
N TYR A 13 -4.92 -2.57 14.21
CA TYR A 13 -5.83 -1.75 13.42
C TYR A 13 -7.30 -1.91 13.82
N GLN A 14 -7.77 -3.15 14.02
CA GLN A 14 -9.16 -3.40 14.37
C GLN A 14 -9.55 -2.71 15.68
N GLN A 15 -8.62 -2.66 16.64
CA GLN A 15 -8.83 -1.97 17.91
C GLN A 15 -8.83 -0.44 17.73
N GLU A 16 -7.91 0.10 16.93
CA GLU A 16 -7.78 1.55 16.76
C GLU A 16 -8.93 2.18 15.96
N ILE A 17 -9.44 1.50 14.92
CA ILE A 17 -10.60 1.99 14.18
C ILE A 17 -11.87 1.97 15.03
N ALA A 18 -12.09 0.91 15.81
CA ALA A 18 -13.23 0.82 16.70
C ALA A 18 -13.22 1.98 17.71
N TYR A 19 -12.05 2.26 18.28
CA TYR A 19 -11.86 3.35 19.23
C TYR A 19 -12.14 4.75 18.64
N ARG A 20 -11.70 5.02 17.41
CA ARG A 20 -11.93 6.33 16.75
C ARG A 20 -13.38 6.50 16.29
N ARG A 21 -14.05 5.41 15.90
CA ARG A 21 -15.48 5.39 15.57
C ARG A 21 -16.32 5.73 16.81
N ASP A 22 -15.98 5.15 17.95
CA ASP A 22 -16.68 5.38 19.23
C ASP A 22 -16.47 6.81 19.77
N LEU A 23 -15.35 7.45 19.43
CA LEU A 23 -15.06 8.83 19.83
C LEU A 23 -15.53 9.91 18.84
N GLY A 24 -16.15 9.52 17.72
CA GLY A 24 -16.69 10.47 16.74
C GLY A 24 -15.64 11.35 16.03
N TYR A 25 -14.35 10.99 16.10
CA TYR A 25 -13.30 11.69 15.37
C TYR A 25 -13.30 11.24 13.90
N PRO A 26 -13.65 12.12 12.94
CA PRO A 26 -13.71 11.77 11.53
C PRO A 26 -12.34 11.27 11.02
N PRO A 27 -12.31 10.37 10.03
CA PRO A 27 -11.07 9.73 9.62
C PRO A 27 -10.09 10.72 8.97
N PHE A 28 -8.85 10.75 9.50
CA PHE A 28 -7.69 11.21 8.74
C PHE A 28 -7.43 10.18 7.63
N ARG A 29 -7.32 10.61 6.37
CA ARG A 29 -6.97 9.71 5.27
C ARG A 29 -5.66 9.00 5.61
N ARG A 30 -5.67 7.66 5.65
CA ARG A 30 -4.47 6.83 5.86
C ARG A 30 -3.74 6.59 4.56
N MET A 31 -2.48 6.19 4.67
CA MET A 31 -1.64 5.92 3.51
C MET A 31 -1.00 4.53 3.61
N ALA A 32 -1.06 3.76 2.54
CA ALA A 32 -0.27 2.56 2.35
C ALA A 32 0.66 2.76 1.16
N ARG A 33 1.90 2.29 1.28
CA ARG A 33 2.87 2.27 0.20
C ARG A 33 3.26 0.83 -0.09
N LEU A 34 3.03 0.40 -1.31
CA LEU A 34 3.56 -0.83 -1.86
C LEU A 34 4.87 -0.52 -2.57
N LEU A 35 5.98 -1.01 -2.04
CA LEU A 35 7.31 -0.88 -2.61
C LEU A 35 7.69 -2.18 -3.33
N ILE A 36 7.91 -2.07 -4.63
CA ILE A 36 8.31 -3.17 -5.51
C ILE A 36 9.80 -3.03 -5.80
N GLN A 37 10.56 -4.11 -5.60
CA GLN A 37 12.00 -4.15 -5.88
C GLN A 37 12.36 -5.31 -6.79
N SER A 38 13.17 -5.05 -7.81
CA SER A 38 13.74 -6.10 -8.67
C SER A 38 15.10 -5.71 -9.20
N SER A 39 15.99 -6.69 -9.39
CA SER A 39 17.27 -6.49 -10.05
C SER A 39 17.12 -6.15 -11.55
N SER A 40 15.98 -6.49 -12.15
CA SER A 40 15.62 -6.12 -13.53
C SER A 40 14.73 -4.87 -13.54
N PRO A 41 15.11 -3.80 -14.28
CA PRO A 41 14.30 -2.59 -14.38
C PRO A 41 12.96 -2.84 -15.04
N GLN A 42 12.93 -3.71 -16.07
CA GLN A 42 11.71 -4.06 -16.77
C GLN A 42 10.77 -4.86 -15.87
N GLN A 43 11.31 -5.80 -15.09
CA GLN A 43 10.51 -6.58 -14.15
C GLN A 43 9.92 -5.67 -13.06
N ALA A 44 10.72 -4.79 -12.45
CA ALA A 44 10.24 -3.87 -11.41
C ALA A 44 9.07 -3.01 -11.90
N ARG A 45 9.16 -2.51 -13.14
CA ARG A 45 8.10 -1.74 -13.78
C ARG A 45 6.86 -2.59 -14.03
N ASN A 46 7.01 -3.76 -14.65
CA ASN A 46 5.88 -4.64 -14.98
C ASN A 46 5.13 -5.06 -13.71
N ASP A 47 5.86 -5.40 -12.64
CA ASP A 47 5.29 -5.76 -11.35
C ASP A 47 4.54 -4.59 -10.73
N ALA A 48 5.09 -3.37 -10.79
CA ALA A 48 4.41 -2.18 -10.29
C ALA A 48 3.14 -1.82 -11.09
N GLU A 49 3.18 -1.95 -12.42
CA GLU A 49 2.01 -1.78 -13.29
C GLU A 49 0.94 -2.83 -13.02
N TYR A 50 1.34 -4.07 -12.80
CA TYR A 50 0.42 -5.14 -12.39
C TYR A 50 -0.20 -4.84 -11.03
N ALA A 51 0.60 -4.46 -10.04
CA ALA A 51 0.13 -4.11 -8.70
C ALA A 51 -0.91 -2.98 -8.71
N ALA A 52 -0.62 -1.91 -9.44
CA ALA A 52 -1.53 -0.76 -9.54
C ALA A 52 -2.85 -1.15 -10.19
N LYS A 53 -2.82 -1.93 -11.28
CA LYS A 53 -4.05 -2.42 -11.94
C LYS A 53 -4.87 -3.34 -11.02
N ALA A 54 -4.21 -4.23 -10.29
CA ALA A 54 -4.88 -5.13 -9.36
C ALA A 54 -5.51 -4.35 -8.19
N LEU A 55 -4.82 -3.38 -7.60
CA LEU A 55 -5.38 -2.51 -6.56
C LEU A 55 -6.56 -1.67 -7.09
N GLN A 56 -6.42 -1.08 -8.27
CA GLN A 56 -7.50 -0.31 -8.90
C GLN A 56 -8.76 -1.16 -9.09
N LYS A 57 -8.61 -2.40 -9.60
CA LYS A 57 -9.72 -3.34 -9.76
C LYS A 57 -10.37 -3.71 -8.42
N GLN A 58 -9.56 -3.91 -7.37
CA GLN A 58 -10.07 -4.21 -6.04
C GLN A 58 -10.88 -3.02 -5.48
N LEU A 59 -10.40 -1.80 -5.67
CA LEU A 59 -11.13 -0.59 -5.25
C LEU A 59 -12.46 -0.42 -5.99
N GLU A 60 -12.50 -0.75 -7.28
CA GLU A 60 -13.73 -0.75 -8.08
C GLU A 60 -14.73 -1.80 -7.58
N GLN A 61 -14.27 -3.01 -7.28
CA GLN A 61 -15.11 -4.09 -6.75
C GLN A 61 -15.69 -3.79 -5.36
N LEU A 62 -14.98 -3.00 -4.56
CA LEU A 62 -15.41 -2.56 -3.23
C LEU A 62 -16.17 -1.23 -3.24
N GLU A 63 -16.43 -0.64 -4.41
CA GLU A 63 -17.08 0.68 -4.57
C GLU A 63 -16.34 1.82 -3.82
N MET A 64 -15.02 1.72 -3.70
CA MET A 64 -14.17 2.65 -2.93
C MET A 64 -13.51 3.72 -3.81
N THR A 65 -13.78 3.77 -5.10
CA THR A 65 -13.15 4.70 -6.05
C THR A 65 -13.38 6.19 -5.72
N GLY A 66 -14.43 6.52 -4.96
CA GLY A 66 -14.70 7.87 -4.47
C GLY A 66 -14.08 8.23 -3.12
N SER A 67 -13.59 7.24 -2.36
CA SER A 67 -13.06 7.39 -0.99
C SER A 67 -11.60 6.97 -0.85
N ALA A 68 -11.03 6.42 -1.93
CA ALA A 68 -9.65 6.00 -2.07
C ALA A 68 -9.00 6.63 -3.31
N GLU A 69 -7.71 6.89 -3.22
CA GLU A 69 -6.89 7.42 -4.30
C GLU A 69 -5.63 6.58 -4.45
N LEU A 70 -5.36 6.17 -5.69
CA LEU A 70 -4.16 5.43 -6.04
C LEU A 70 -3.18 6.36 -6.76
N ILE A 71 -1.95 6.44 -6.26
CA ILE A 71 -0.86 7.26 -6.82
C ILE A 71 0.22 6.32 -7.34
N GLY A 72 0.61 6.52 -8.61
CA GLY A 72 1.54 5.66 -9.31
C GLY A 72 0.85 4.62 -10.21
N PRO A 73 1.60 3.65 -10.74
CA PRO A 73 2.96 3.27 -10.36
C PRO A 73 4.01 4.30 -10.79
N VAL A 74 4.93 4.65 -9.90
CA VAL A 74 6.06 5.54 -10.22
C VAL A 74 7.38 4.97 -9.70
N PRO A 75 8.52 5.28 -10.34
CA PRO A 75 9.82 5.01 -9.74
C PRO A 75 9.95 5.74 -8.39
N CYS A 76 10.65 5.14 -7.44
CA CYS A 76 11.04 5.83 -6.21
C CYS A 76 12.01 6.97 -6.52
N PHE A 77 12.06 8.02 -5.67
CA PHE A 77 12.99 9.15 -5.83
C PHE A 77 14.43 8.70 -6.10
N PHE A 78 14.92 7.76 -5.30
CA PHE A 78 16.09 6.96 -5.65
C PHE A 78 15.63 5.68 -6.33
N SER A 79 15.64 5.71 -7.67
CA SER A 79 15.10 4.64 -8.52
C SER A 79 15.90 3.34 -8.47
N ARG A 80 17.15 3.36 -7.96
CA ARG A 80 17.99 2.16 -7.75
C ARG A 80 18.82 2.26 -6.48
N ILE A 81 18.75 1.23 -5.62
CA ILE A 81 19.59 1.04 -4.43
C ILE A 81 20.02 -0.42 -4.37
N ASP A 82 21.28 -0.71 -3.99
CA ASP A 82 21.81 -2.07 -3.85
C ASP A 82 21.52 -2.97 -5.06
N ARG A 83 21.68 -2.43 -6.27
CA ARG A 83 21.40 -3.08 -7.57
C ARG A 83 19.92 -3.46 -7.81
N HIS A 84 19.00 -3.04 -6.96
CA HIS A 84 17.56 -3.21 -7.15
C HIS A 84 16.92 -1.92 -7.64
N TYR A 85 16.15 -2.02 -8.71
CA TYR A 85 15.25 -0.98 -9.21
C TYR A 85 14.00 -0.95 -8.36
N ARG A 86 13.57 0.25 -7.96
CA ARG A 86 12.52 0.44 -6.96
C ARG A 86 11.37 1.26 -7.53
N TRP A 87 10.18 0.68 -7.46
CA TRP A 87 8.93 1.29 -7.85
C TRP A 87 7.97 1.32 -6.68
N GLN A 88 7.03 2.25 -6.70
CA GLN A 88 6.03 2.36 -5.66
C GLN A 88 4.65 2.62 -6.23
N VAL A 89 3.66 2.07 -5.52
CA VAL A 89 2.25 2.39 -5.64
C VAL A 89 1.77 2.83 -4.27
N ILE A 90 1.11 3.98 -4.19
CA ILE A 90 0.62 4.52 -2.92
C ILE A 90 -0.90 4.53 -2.95
N LEU A 91 -1.51 3.97 -1.92
CA LEU A 91 -2.95 4.00 -1.69
C LEU A 91 -3.24 4.98 -0.55
N ARG A 92 -4.09 5.97 -0.81
CA ARG A 92 -4.59 6.91 0.20
C ARG A 92 -6.09 6.74 0.35
N ALA A 93 -6.56 6.32 1.51
CA ALA A 93 -7.99 6.07 1.72
C ALA A 93 -8.39 6.29 3.18
N VAL A 94 -9.70 6.45 3.41
CA VAL A 94 -10.26 6.37 4.76
C VAL A 94 -10.05 4.98 5.38
N ASP A 95 -10.16 3.95 4.54
CA ASP A 95 -9.88 2.56 4.88
C ASP A 95 -8.94 1.97 3.83
N ILE A 96 -7.70 1.71 4.24
CA ILE A 96 -6.67 1.08 3.40
C ILE A 96 -6.66 -0.44 3.58
N ILE A 97 -7.29 -0.97 4.62
CA ILE A 97 -7.17 -2.38 5.00
C ILE A 97 -8.13 -3.25 4.21
N THR A 98 -9.38 -2.83 4.02
CA THR A 98 -10.35 -3.58 3.22
C THR A 98 -9.82 -3.94 1.82
N PRO A 99 -9.26 -3.01 1.02
CA PRO A 99 -8.69 -3.36 -0.28
C PRO A 99 -7.37 -4.15 -0.20
N LEU A 100 -6.62 -4.06 0.91
CA LEU A 100 -5.33 -4.76 1.06
C LEU A 100 -5.46 -6.17 1.68
N ARG A 101 -6.58 -6.48 2.33
CA ARG A 101 -6.80 -7.77 3.01
C ARG A 101 -6.79 -8.96 2.07
N GLU A 102 -7.33 -8.77 0.87
CA GLU A 102 -7.42 -9.80 -0.18
C GLU A 102 -6.37 -9.60 -1.27
N PHE A 103 -5.45 -8.65 -1.07
CA PHE A 103 -4.43 -8.34 -2.05
C PHE A 103 -3.25 -9.29 -1.89
N ASP A 104 -3.04 -10.16 -2.88
CA ASP A 104 -1.90 -11.06 -2.91
C ASP A 104 -0.58 -10.27 -3.11
N ILE A 105 0.27 -10.30 -2.09
CA ILE A 105 1.58 -9.65 -2.11
C ILE A 105 2.63 -10.68 -2.52
N HIS A 106 3.31 -10.43 -3.65
CA HIS A 106 4.43 -11.26 -4.09
C HIS A 106 5.64 -11.12 -3.15
N ALA A 107 6.50 -12.16 -3.08
CA ALA A 107 7.61 -12.25 -2.13
C ALA A 107 8.62 -11.08 -2.15
N ASN A 108 8.70 -10.31 -3.23
CA ASN A 108 9.62 -9.17 -3.37
C ASN A 108 8.93 -7.80 -3.22
N TRP A 109 7.70 -7.79 -2.72
CA TRP A 109 6.91 -6.58 -2.52
C TRP A 109 6.80 -6.29 -1.03
N TYR A 110 6.97 -5.03 -0.67
CA TYR A 110 6.96 -4.56 0.71
C TYR A 110 5.77 -3.63 0.90
N LEU A 111 4.85 -3.99 1.80
CA LEU A 111 3.74 -3.13 2.19
C LEU A 111 4.11 -2.33 3.43
N ILE A 112 4.06 -1.01 3.32
CA ILE A 112 4.41 -0.07 4.38
C ILE A 112 3.17 0.78 4.69
N LEU A 113 2.67 0.68 5.91
CA LEU A 113 1.49 1.41 6.36
C LEU A 113 1.94 2.68 7.08
N ASP A 114 1.28 3.80 6.79
CA ASP A 114 1.59 5.14 7.26
C ASP A 114 3.09 5.47 7.19
N PRO A 115 3.69 5.46 5.98
CA PRO A 115 5.11 5.71 5.83
C PRO A 115 5.46 7.14 6.30
N LEU A 116 6.27 7.24 7.35
CA LEU A 116 6.72 8.52 7.92
C LEU A 116 7.59 9.34 6.94
N ASP A 117 8.12 8.70 5.88
CA ASP A 117 9.08 9.29 4.93
C ASP A 117 8.44 9.92 3.67
N VAL A 118 7.11 10.05 3.59
CA VAL A 118 6.40 10.57 2.38
C VAL A 118 5.95 12.04 2.54
N LEU A 119 6.46 12.75 3.55
CA LEU A 119 6.21 14.19 3.76
C LEU A 119 7.21 15.09 3.04
#